data_AF-A0A2M8KQP1-F1
#
_entry.id   AF-A0A2M8KQP1-F1
#
_cell.length_a   1.000
_cell.length_b   1.000
_cell.length_c   1.000
_cell.angle_alpha   90.00
_cell.angle_beta   90.00
_cell.angle_gamma   90.00
#
_symmetry.space_group_name_H-M   'P 1'
#
loop_
_entity.id
_entity.type
_entity.pdbx_description
1 polymer ?
#
loop_
_entity_poly.entity_id
_entity_poly.type
_entity_poly.pdbx_seq_one_letter_code
_entity_poly.pdbx_strand_id
1 'polypeptide(L)'
;MGSIVWIGFFYKVDSYFRVQNVVFVGKTESDSIIGTSHLLNTHMWLIDEQEVQKQINLANPSYVVKEIQKQYPHSLSIQVGRLYPSAYLEVGNGYILLSKEGNILQKSRKIELTSVPIITYYQRIPYSTYQAGYSVDKKDIRDVLYFIEVIKGVKEKVTRIDIAGYHMLGLYTDEHAYVFSSEKQKELQLYQFEQAIRQFQIEGTAFSSIDFRFDKPVVKF
;
A
#
# COMPACT_ATOMS: atom_id res chain seq x y z
N MET A 1 15.88 48.09 -32.68
CA MET A 1 16.87 47.12 -32.16
C MET A 1 16.64 46.71 -30.71
N GLY A 2 16.14 47.57 -29.82
CA GLY A 2 15.91 47.22 -28.41
C GLY A 2 14.93 46.05 -28.18
N SER A 3 13.84 45.97 -28.94
CA SER A 3 12.78 44.97 -28.73
C SER A 3 13.21 43.52 -28.98
N ILE A 4 14.11 43.28 -29.93
CA ILE A 4 14.61 41.94 -30.30
C ILE A 4 15.53 41.37 -29.21
N VAL A 5 16.32 42.22 -28.56
CA VAL A 5 17.23 41.82 -27.47
C VAL A 5 16.45 41.37 -26.24
N TRP A 6 15.37 42.09 -25.90
CA TRP A 6 14.49 41.69 -24.79
C TRP A 6 13.79 40.36 -25.06
N ILE A 7 13.26 40.13 -26.27
CA ILE A 7 12.63 38.85 -26.64
C ILE A 7 13.62 37.68 -26.51
N GLY A 8 14.86 37.85 -27.00
CA GLY A 8 15.89 36.81 -26.87
C GLY A 8 16.31 36.54 -25.42
N PHE A 9 16.33 37.57 -24.58
CA PHE A 9 16.60 37.45 -23.15
C PHE A 9 15.48 36.70 -22.43
N PHE A 10 14.21 37.07 -22.67
CA PHE A 10 13.06 36.38 -22.09
C PHE A 10 13.00 34.90 -22.50
N TYR A 11 13.29 34.58 -23.76
CA TYR A 11 13.33 33.19 -24.22
C TYR A 11 14.42 32.37 -23.52
N LYS A 12 15.61 32.94 -23.30
CA LYS A 12 16.69 32.25 -22.56
C LYS A 12 16.31 32.00 -21.11
N VAL A 13 15.76 33.00 -20.42
CA VAL A 13 15.29 32.86 -19.04
C VAL A 13 14.16 31.82 -18.96
N ASP A 14 13.19 31.87 -19.88
CA ASP A 14 12.10 30.89 -19.97
C ASP A 14 12.61 29.45 -20.14
N SER A 15 13.55 29.24 -21.07
CA SER A 15 14.16 27.92 -21.31
C SER A 15 14.98 27.40 -20.13
N TYR A 16 15.53 28.29 -19.31
CA TYR A 16 16.36 27.95 -18.15
C TYR A 16 15.54 27.29 -17.02
N PHE A 17 14.25 27.60 -16.94
CA PHE A 17 13.32 27.07 -15.93
C PHE A 17 12.49 25.86 -16.40
N ARG A 18 12.95 25.19 -17.45
CA ARG A 18 12.34 23.95 -17.93
C ARG A 18 13.01 22.75 -17.28
N VAL A 19 12.24 21.70 -16.99
CA VAL A 19 12.79 20.45 -16.45
C VAL A 19 13.75 19.83 -17.46
N GLN A 20 14.99 19.65 -17.04
CA GLN A 20 16.02 18.92 -17.79
C GLN A 20 16.29 17.56 -17.16
N ASN A 21 16.19 17.46 -15.83
CA ASN A 21 16.52 16.25 -15.09
C ASN A 21 15.40 15.86 -14.12
N VAL A 22 15.11 14.57 -14.06
CA VAL A 22 14.23 13.98 -13.03
C VAL A 22 15.05 12.93 -12.29
N VAL A 23 15.29 13.17 -11.01
CA VAL A 23 16.09 12.31 -10.14
C VAL A 23 15.16 11.60 -9.18
N PHE A 24 15.30 10.27 -9.10
CA PHE A 24 14.55 9.45 -8.15
C PHE A 24 15.42 9.10 -6.95
N VAL A 25 14.95 9.45 -5.76
CA VAL A 25 15.61 9.14 -4.48
C VAL A 25 14.84 8.02 -3.79
N GLY A 26 15.54 6.97 -3.34
CA GLY A 26 14.92 5.83 -2.63
C GLY A 26 14.59 4.61 -3.50
N LYS A 27 15.04 4.58 -4.76
CA LYS A 27 15.04 3.37 -5.61
C LYS A 27 16.40 2.67 -5.56
N THR A 28 16.47 1.40 -5.92
CA THR A 28 17.77 0.73 -6.14
C THR A 28 18.30 1.05 -7.54
N GLU A 29 19.58 0.80 -7.78
CA GLU A 29 20.20 1.05 -9.10
C GLU A 29 19.58 0.20 -10.21
N SER A 30 19.20 -1.04 -9.91
CA SER A 30 18.56 -1.94 -10.87
C SER A 30 17.09 -1.63 -11.16
N ASP A 31 16.44 -0.81 -10.32
CA ASP A 31 15.04 -0.46 -10.52
C ASP A 31 14.92 0.69 -11.54
N SER A 32 14.04 0.49 -12.53
CA SER A 32 13.63 1.55 -13.46
C SER A 32 12.23 2.04 -13.10
N ILE A 33 12.09 3.36 -12.94
CA ILE A 33 10.79 4.01 -12.73
C ILE A 33 10.43 4.71 -14.05
N ILE A 34 9.25 4.41 -14.56
CA ILE A 34 8.76 4.88 -15.85
C ILE A 34 7.69 5.96 -15.69
N GLY A 35 7.30 6.60 -16.79
CA GLY A 35 6.16 7.53 -16.81
C GLY A 35 6.49 9.00 -16.53
N THR A 36 7.77 9.40 -16.57
CA THR A 36 8.20 10.79 -16.33
C THR A 36 8.69 11.53 -17.57
N SER A 37 8.67 10.91 -18.74
CA SER A 37 9.15 11.53 -19.99
C SER A 37 8.39 12.81 -20.35
N HIS A 38 7.10 12.89 -20.04
CA HIS A 38 6.26 14.06 -20.28
C HIS A 38 6.63 15.28 -19.40
N LEU A 39 7.36 15.05 -18.30
CA LEU A 39 7.82 16.14 -17.43
C LEU A 39 9.00 16.87 -18.04
N LEU A 40 9.80 16.19 -18.86
CA LEU A 40 10.95 16.80 -19.51
C LEU A 40 10.50 17.95 -20.42
N ASN A 41 11.26 19.03 -20.41
CA ASN A 41 11.01 20.27 -21.16
C ASN A 41 9.73 21.03 -20.75
N THR A 42 9.03 20.59 -19.71
CA THR A 42 7.89 21.32 -19.10
C THR A 42 8.40 22.39 -18.15
N HIS A 43 7.67 23.50 -18.02
CA HIS A 43 8.00 24.58 -17.09
C HIS A 43 7.84 24.14 -15.64
N MET A 44 8.85 24.41 -14.82
CA MET A 44 8.88 24.04 -13.39
C MET A 44 7.65 24.54 -12.61
N TRP A 45 7.15 25.75 -12.92
CA TRP A 45 5.99 26.32 -12.23
C TRP A 45 4.64 25.72 -12.67
N LEU A 46 4.56 25.10 -13.85
CA LEU A 46 3.33 24.47 -14.35
C LEU A 46 3.13 23.04 -13.87
N ILE A 47 4.13 22.46 -13.20
CA ILE A 47 4.08 21.07 -12.75
C ILE A 47 3.17 20.96 -11.52
N ASP A 48 2.09 20.22 -11.69
CA ASP A 48 1.20 19.79 -10.62
C ASP A 48 1.76 18.52 -9.97
N GLU A 49 2.31 18.67 -8.78
CA GLU A 49 2.94 17.59 -8.03
C GLU A 49 1.96 16.45 -7.71
N GLN A 50 0.68 16.74 -7.48
CA GLN A 50 -0.32 15.71 -7.16
C GLN A 50 -0.64 14.85 -8.37
N GLU A 51 -0.80 15.46 -9.54
CA GLU A 51 -1.05 14.73 -10.78
C GLU A 51 0.18 13.90 -11.18
N VAL A 52 1.39 14.47 -11.04
CA VAL A 52 2.63 13.71 -11.28
C VAL A 52 2.76 12.52 -10.34
N GLN A 53 2.50 12.70 -9.04
CA GLN A 53 2.50 11.62 -8.06
C GLN A 53 1.52 10.51 -8.46
N LYS A 54 0.29 10.87 -8.85
CA LYS A 54 -0.72 9.92 -9.30
C LYS A 54 -0.25 9.14 -10.53
N GLN A 55 0.26 9.81 -11.55
CA GLN A 55 0.74 9.15 -12.78
C GLN A 55 1.91 8.21 -12.52
N ILE A 56 2.88 8.61 -11.68
CA ILE A 56 4.02 7.76 -11.33
C ILE A 56 3.56 6.54 -10.54
N ASN A 57 2.66 6.68 -9.56
CA ASN A 57 2.14 5.56 -8.77
C ASN A 57 1.36 4.56 -9.65
N LEU A 58 0.60 5.06 -10.64
CA LEU A 58 -0.12 4.22 -11.60
C LEU A 58 0.82 3.44 -12.52
N ALA A 59 1.87 4.08 -13.01
CA ALA A 59 2.83 3.46 -13.90
C ALA A 59 3.81 2.52 -13.17
N ASN A 60 4.00 2.72 -11.86
CA ASN A 60 4.97 1.98 -11.05
C ASN A 60 4.34 1.45 -9.75
N PRO A 61 3.46 0.44 -9.82
CA PRO A 61 2.68 -0.04 -8.67
C PRO A 61 3.50 -0.51 -7.46
N SER A 62 4.76 -0.88 -7.66
CA SER A 62 5.68 -1.31 -6.59
C SER A 62 6.29 -0.14 -5.80
N TYR A 63 5.97 1.10 -6.16
CA TYR A 63 6.46 2.31 -5.50
C TYR A 63 5.31 3.22 -5.09
N VAL A 64 5.57 4.02 -4.08
CA VAL A 64 4.76 5.18 -3.70
C VAL A 64 5.64 6.42 -3.71
N VAL A 65 5.22 7.46 -4.42
CA VAL A 65 5.84 8.77 -4.32
C VAL A 65 5.50 9.37 -2.95
N LYS A 66 6.54 9.73 -2.20
CA LYS A 66 6.43 10.37 -0.88
C LYS A 66 6.42 11.89 -1.00
N GLU A 67 7.25 12.41 -1.88
CA GLU A 67 7.46 13.85 -2.05
C GLU A 67 8.00 14.14 -3.45
N ILE A 68 7.60 15.28 -4.01
CA ILE A 68 8.17 15.84 -5.23
C ILE A 68 8.70 17.22 -4.89
N GLN A 69 10.00 17.42 -5.06
CA GLN A 69 10.67 18.69 -4.79
C GLN A 69 11.16 19.32 -6.09
N LYS A 70 10.76 20.57 -6.32
CA LYS A 70 11.26 21.40 -7.41
C LYS A 70 12.64 21.95 -7.06
N GLN A 71 13.68 21.37 -7.63
CA GLN A 71 15.06 21.83 -7.51
C GLN A 71 15.36 22.81 -8.63
N TYR A 72 15.10 24.09 -8.36
CA TYR A 72 15.34 25.15 -9.31
C TYR A 72 16.82 25.21 -9.71
N PRO A 73 17.12 25.54 -10.99
CA PRO A 73 16.15 26.02 -11.97
C PRO A 73 15.50 24.93 -12.83
N HIS A 74 16.05 23.71 -12.92
CA HIS A 74 15.70 22.76 -14.00
C HIS A 74 15.60 21.29 -13.58
N SER A 75 15.52 20.98 -12.29
CA SER A 75 15.53 19.59 -11.80
C SER A 75 14.32 19.27 -10.92
N LEU A 76 13.80 18.06 -11.05
CA LEU A 76 12.84 17.49 -10.10
C LEU A 76 13.52 16.39 -9.29
N SER A 77 13.38 16.45 -7.98
CA SER A 77 13.72 15.35 -7.08
C SER A 77 12.44 14.67 -6.63
N ILE A 78 12.31 13.38 -6.92
CA ILE A 78 11.13 12.58 -6.60
C ILE A 78 11.55 11.53 -5.58
N GLN A 79 11.10 11.70 -4.34
CA GLN A 79 11.35 10.74 -3.29
C GLN A 79 10.31 9.62 -3.38
N VAL A 80 10.77 8.38 -3.49
CA VAL A 80 9.91 7.20 -3.57
C VAL A 80 10.16 6.23 -2.42
N GLY A 81 9.13 5.50 -2.03
CA GLY A 81 9.20 4.36 -1.13
C GLY A 81 8.81 3.08 -1.87
N ARG A 82 9.55 1.99 -1.63
CA ARG A 82 9.17 0.67 -2.14
C ARG A 82 8.00 0.11 -1.33
N LEU A 83 7.01 -0.42 -2.03
CA LEU A 83 5.91 -1.16 -1.45
C LEU A 83 6.23 -2.66 -1.48
N TYR A 84 5.89 -3.35 -0.41
CA TYR A 84 6.12 -4.78 -0.27
C TYR A 84 4.79 -5.54 -0.26
N PRO A 85 4.74 -6.74 -0.88
CA PRO A 85 3.58 -7.63 -0.81
C PRO A 85 3.23 -7.98 0.64
N SER A 86 1.94 -7.90 0.97
CA SER A 86 1.38 -8.26 2.27
C SER A 86 0.38 -9.41 2.16
N ALA A 87 -0.51 -9.40 1.16
CA ALA A 87 -1.48 -10.47 0.93
C ALA A 87 -1.96 -10.50 -0.54
N TYR A 88 -2.53 -11.63 -0.95
CA TYR A 88 -3.38 -11.72 -2.13
C TYR A 88 -4.85 -11.52 -1.74
N LEU A 89 -5.59 -10.77 -2.55
CA LEU A 89 -7.05 -10.77 -2.54
C LEU A 89 -7.54 -11.67 -3.67
N GLU A 90 -8.30 -12.71 -3.31
CA GLU A 90 -9.00 -13.55 -4.28
C GLU A 90 -10.17 -12.76 -4.87
N VAL A 91 -10.25 -12.76 -6.20
CA VAL A 91 -11.32 -12.10 -6.96
C VAL A 91 -11.76 -12.98 -8.11
N GLY A 92 -12.99 -12.81 -8.59
CA GLY A 92 -13.55 -13.41 -9.81
C GLY A 92 -12.84 -14.67 -10.33
N ASN A 93 -11.88 -14.48 -11.24
CA ASN A 93 -11.03 -15.51 -11.83
C ASN A 93 -9.53 -15.15 -11.75
N GLY A 94 -9.07 -14.63 -10.61
CA GLY A 94 -7.66 -14.31 -10.42
C GLY A 94 -7.37 -13.73 -9.04
N TYR A 95 -6.21 -13.12 -8.92
CA TYR A 95 -5.68 -12.60 -7.66
C TYR A 95 -5.13 -11.20 -7.84
N ILE A 96 -5.23 -10.42 -6.77
CA ILE A 96 -4.71 -9.05 -6.67
C ILE A 96 -3.70 -9.04 -5.54
N LEU A 97 -2.45 -8.69 -5.83
CA LEU A 97 -1.40 -8.58 -4.83
C LEU A 97 -1.44 -7.21 -4.18
N LEU A 98 -1.55 -7.16 -2.86
CA LEU A 98 -1.72 -5.94 -2.08
C LEU A 98 -0.51 -5.63 -1.20
N SER A 99 -0.20 -4.34 -1.02
CA SER A 99 0.67 -3.86 0.05
C SER A 99 -0.06 -3.80 1.40
N LYS A 100 0.66 -3.56 2.49
CA LYS A 100 0.08 -3.40 3.83
C LYS A 100 -0.92 -2.23 3.95
N GLU A 101 -0.78 -1.19 3.12
CA GLU A 101 -1.71 -0.06 3.04
C GLU A 101 -2.88 -0.32 2.07
N GLY A 102 -2.90 -1.45 1.38
CA GLY A 102 -3.92 -1.81 0.40
C GLY A 102 -3.67 -1.30 -1.01
N ASN A 103 -2.44 -0.92 -1.35
CA ASN A 103 -2.06 -0.59 -2.72
C ASN A 103 -2.00 -1.85 -3.57
N ILE A 104 -2.52 -1.79 -4.79
CA ILE A 104 -2.54 -2.90 -5.73
C ILE A 104 -1.22 -2.93 -6.48
N LEU A 105 -0.35 -3.86 -6.12
CA LEU A 105 0.98 -4.02 -6.71
C LEU A 105 0.90 -4.73 -8.06
N GLN A 106 0.05 -5.75 -8.16
CA GLN A 106 -0.05 -6.59 -9.34
C GLN A 106 -1.42 -7.26 -9.42
N LYS A 107 -1.83 -7.62 -10.63
CA LYS A 107 -2.94 -8.53 -10.87
C LYS A 107 -2.43 -9.73 -11.65
N SER A 108 -2.83 -10.93 -11.27
CA SER A 108 -2.46 -12.16 -11.98
C SER A 108 -3.63 -13.14 -12.01
N ARG A 109 -3.60 -14.10 -12.93
CA ARG A 109 -4.55 -15.21 -12.99
C ARG A 109 -4.12 -16.39 -12.12
N LYS A 110 -2.87 -16.38 -11.66
CA LYS A 110 -2.26 -17.42 -10.85
C LYS A 110 -1.53 -16.78 -9.67
N ILE A 111 -1.29 -17.57 -8.65
CA ILE A 111 -0.45 -17.16 -7.52
C ILE A 111 1.00 -17.34 -7.94
N GLU A 112 1.79 -16.28 -7.84
CA GLU A 112 3.22 -16.28 -8.14
C GLU A 112 4.06 -16.29 -6.87
N LEU A 113 3.54 -15.74 -5.77
CA LEU A 113 4.22 -15.64 -4.49
C LEU A 113 3.51 -16.43 -3.39
N THR A 114 4.02 -17.60 -3.03
CA THR A 114 3.39 -18.45 -2.00
C THR A 114 3.69 -18.02 -0.56
N SER A 115 4.50 -16.97 -0.36
CA SER A 115 4.94 -16.53 0.97
C SER A 115 3.95 -15.61 1.70
N VAL A 116 2.92 -15.10 1.01
CA VAL A 116 1.90 -14.20 1.56
C VAL A 116 0.53 -14.89 1.65
N PRO A 117 -0.32 -14.56 2.65
CA PRO A 117 -1.64 -15.15 2.80
C PRO A 117 -2.61 -14.74 1.68
N ILE A 118 -3.69 -15.50 1.56
CA ILE A 118 -4.81 -15.23 0.66
C ILE A 118 -6.01 -14.75 1.47
N ILE A 119 -6.63 -13.67 1.02
CA ILE A 119 -7.86 -13.09 1.53
C ILE A 119 -9.02 -13.60 0.68
N THR A 120 -9.89 -14.40 1.30
CA THR A 120 -11.19 -14.80 0.75
C THR A 120 -12.23 -13.76 1.16
N TYR A 121 -12.94 -13.17 0.19
CA TYR A 121 -13.95 -12.15 0.46
C TYR A 121 -15.37 -12.69 0.28
N TYR A 122 -16.28 -12.40 1.21
CA TYR A 122 -17.66 -12.88 1.18
C TYR A 122 -18.44 -12.52 -0.09
N GLN A 123 -18.11 -11.38 -0.71
CA GLN A 123 -18.68 -10.98 -1.99
C GLN A 123 -17.75 -11.33 -3.14
N ARG A 124 -18.33 -11.84 -4.23
CA ARG A 124 -17.57 -12.03 -5.47
C ARG A 124 -17.21 -10.67 -6.07
N ILE A 125 -15.94 -10.29 -5.96
CA ILE A 125 -15.40 -9.08 -6.60
C ILE A 125 -15.01 -9.41 -8.04
N PRO A 126 -15.51 -8.68 -9.07
CA PRO A 126 -15.06 -8.87 -10.45
C PRO A 126 -13.58 -8.50 -10.61
N TYR A 127 -12.83 -9.31 -11.38
CA TYR A 127 -11.41 -9.05 -11.64
C TYR A 127 -11.16 -7.69 -12.34
N SER A 128 -12.14 -7.17 -13.09
CA SER A 128 -12.06 -5.87 -13.78
C SER A 128 -12.21 -4.66 -12.85
N THR A 129 -12.69 -4.84 -11.61
CA THR A 129 -12.98 -3.75 -10.67
C THR A 129 -11.75 -2.92 -10.30
N TYR A 130 -10.59 -3.57 -10.28
CA TYR A 130 -9.36 -3.02 -9.74
C TYR A 130 -8.26 -2.95 -10.80
N GLN A 131 -7.34 -2.01 -10.65
CA GLN A 131 -6.17 -1.85 -11.53
C GLN A 131 -4.91 -1.65 -10.68
N ALA A 132 -3.77 -2.13 -11.17
CA ALA A 132 -2.49 -1.92 -10.48
C ALA A 132 -2.14 -0.43 -10.37
N GLY A 133 -1.50 -0.06 -9.27
CA GLY A 133 -1.16 1.32 -8.92
C GLY A 133 -2.28 2.09 -8.20
N TYR A 134 -3.51 1.56 -8.17
CA TYR A 134 -4.59 2.08 -7.32
C TYR A 134 -4.58 1.42 -5.95
N SER A 135 -5.31 1.99 -5.00
CA SER A 135 -5.56 1.40 -3.69
C SER A 135 -6.95 0.75 -3.63
N VAL A 136 -7.10 -0.29 -2.82
CA VAL A 136 -8.38 -0.93 -2.56
C VAL A 136 -9.25 -0.01 -1.70
N ASP A 137 -10.47 0.29 -2.17
CA ASP A 137 -11.43 1.11 -1.44
C ASP A 137 -12.43 0.29 -0.62
N LYS A 138 -11.90 -0.60 0.24
CA LYS A 138 -12.69 -1.44 1.13
C LYS A 138 -12.05 -1.45 2.51
N LYS A 139 -12.75 -0.87 3.49
CA LYS A 139 -12.25 -0.70 4.86
C LYS A 139 -11.87 -2.02 5.51
N ASP A 140 -12.69 -3.05 5.35
CA ASP A 140 -12.47 -4.39 5.87
C ASP A 140 -11.22 -5.06 5.32
N ILE A 141 -10.95 -4.93 4.03
CA ILE A 141 -9.70 -5.39 3.43
C ILE A 141 -8.50 -4.63 4.02
N ARG A 142 -8.59 -3.30 4.17
CA ARG A 142 -7.52 -2.49 4.78
C ARG A 142 -7.29 -2.83 6.26
N ASP A 143 -8.35 -3.12 7.01
CA ASP A 143 -8.26 -3.51 8.42
C ASP A 143 -7.63 -4.89 8.56
N VAL A 144 -7.95 -5.84 7.69
CA VAL A 144 -7.26 -7.14 7.64
C VAL A 144 -5.77 -6.97 7.39
N LEU A 145 -5.38 -6.17 6.39
CA LEU A 145 -3.96 -5.93 6.08
C LEU A 145 -3.20 -5.33 7.28
N TYR A 146 -3.86 -4.47 8.04
CA TYR A 146 -3.34 -3.96 9.30
C TYR A 146 -3.14 -5.09 10.34
N PHE A 147 -4.14 -5.94 10.56
CA PHE A 147 -4.05 -7.03 11.54
C PHE A 147 -3.03 -8.12 11.16
N ILE A 148 -2.74 -8.31 9.87
CA ILE A 148 -1.62 -9.16 9.43
C ILE A 148 -0.31 -8.66 10.03
N GLU A 149 -0.04 -7.35 9.98
CA GLU A 149 1.20 -6.77 10.53
C GLU A 149 1.22 -6.83 12.06
N VAL A 150 0.06 -6.69 12.72
CA VAL A 150 -0.07 -6.85 14.18
C VAL A 150 0.30 -8.27 14.61
N ILE A 151 -0.27 -9.29 13.97
CA ILE A 151 0.02 -10.71 14.26
C ILE A 151 1.49 -11.05 13.96
N LYS A 152 2.03 -10.51 12.86
CA LYS A 152 3.45 -10.64 12.54
C LYS A 152 4.35 -10.03 13.62
N GLY A 153 3.91 -8.97 14.30
CA GLY A 153 4.60 -8.35 15.43
C GLY A 153 4.82 -9.29 16.61
N VAL A 154 3.94 -10.27 16.81
CA VAL A 154 4.10 -11.33 17.83
C VAL A 154 4.77 -12.59 17.28
N LYS A 155 5.44 -12.47 16.12
CA LYS A 155 6.20 -13.52 15.42
C LYS A 155 5.35 -14.67 14.86
N GLU A 156 4.05 -14.47 14.72
CA GLU A 156 3.19 -15.43 14.04
C GLU A 156 2.98 -15.09 12.58
N LYS A 157 2.81 -16.12 11.75
CA LYS A 157 2.59 -15.97 10.31
C LYS A 157 1.15 -16.31 9.97
N VAL A 158 0.42 -15.32 9.46
CA VAL A 158 -0.91 -15.54 8.89
C VAL A 158 -0.77 -16.31 7.58
N THR A 159 -1.50 -17.42 7.46
CA THR A 159 -1.50 -18.31 6.28
C THR A 159 -2.79 -18.19 5.47
N ARG A 160 -3.93 -17.93 6.13
CA ARG A 160 -5.24 -17.75 5.50
C ARG A 160 -6.01 -16.62 6.15
N ILE A 161 -6.81 -15.91 5.36
CA ILE A 161 -7.70 -14.86 5.84
C ILE A 161 -9.08 -15.02 5.21
N ASP A 162 -10.11 -14.99 6.05
CA ASP A 162 -11.51 -15.04 5.62
C ASP A 162 -12.26 -13.80 6.11
N ILE A 163 -12.82 -13.02 5.18
CA ILE A 163 -13.68 -11.88 5.48
C ILE A 163 -15.13 -12.30 5.25
N ALA A 164 -15.83 -12.64 6.34
CA ALA A 164 -17.23 -13.04 6.34
C ALA A 164 -18.15 -11.85 6.68
N GLY A 165 -18.01 -10.77 5.91
CA GLY A 165 -18.69 -9.49 6.16
C GLY A 165 -17.91 -8.55 7.10
N TYR A 166 -18.46 -7.37 7.36
CA TYR A 166 -17.81 -6.34 8.20
C TYR A 166 -17.62 -6.79 9.66
N HIS A 167 -18.46 -7.71 10.13
CA HIS A 167 -18.45 -8.20 11.51
C HIS A 167 -17.42 -9.29 11.76
N MET A 168 -16.75 -9.85 10.75
CA MET A 168 -15.89 -11.01 10.97
C MET A 168 -14.70 -11.02 10.01
N LEU A 169 -13.54 -10.72 10.58
CA LEU A 169 -12.24 -10.81 9.94
C LEU A 169 -11.48 -11.96 10.62
N GLY A 170 -11.48 -13.14 10.00
CA GLY A 170 -10.73 -14.30 10.50
C GLY A 170 -9.33 -14.32 9.93
N LEU A 171 -8.30 -14.28 10.80
CA LEU A 171 -6.90 -14.43 10.44
C LEU A 171 -6.37 -15.71 11.10
N TYR A 172 -5.89 -16.65 10.28
CA TYR A 172 -5.47 -17.97 10.71
C TYR A 172 -3.96 -18.12 10.55
N THR A 173 -3.30 -18.64 11.58
CA THR A 173 -1.89 -19.04 11.58
C THR A 173 -1.82 -20.57 11.60
N ASP A 174 -0.62 -21.13 11.69
CA ASP A 174 -0.46 -22.58 11.84
C ASP A 174 -0.92 -23.09 13.23
N GLU A 175 -0.96 -22.20 14.23
CA GLU A 175 -1.24 -22.55 15.63
C GLU A 175 -2.56 -21.95 16.13
N HIS A 176 -2.90 -20.74 15.68
CA HIS A 176 -3.97 -19.94 16.28
C HIS A 176 -4.94 -19.38 15.23
N ALA A 177 -6.17 -19.12 15.68
CA ALA A 177 -7.13 -18.32 14.95
C ALA A 177 -7.47 -17.03 15.71
N TYR A 178 -7.37 -15.90 15.02
CA TYR A 178 -7.73 -14.59 15.54
C TYR A 178 -8.92 -14.04 14.77
N VAL A 179 -9.94 -13.57 15.49
CA VAL A 179 -11.14 -13.01 14.88
C VAL A 179 -11.31 -11.57 15.31
N PHE A 180 -11.36 -10.67 14.33
CA PHE A 180 -11.56 -9.24 14.51
C PHE A 180 -12.86 -8.77 13.82
N SER A 181 -13.22 -7.50 14.00
CA SER A 181 -14.34 -6.85 13.32
C SER A 181 -13.90 -5.50 12.75
N SER A 182 -14.38 -5.17 11.55
CA SER A 182 -14.20 -3.83 10.96
C SER A 182 -15.13 -2.78 11.56
N GLU A 183 -16.16 -3.17 12.31
CA GLU A 183 -17.07 -2.21 12.95
C GLU A 183 -16.51 -1.68 14.27
N LYS A 184 -15.66 -2.48 14.92
CA LYS A 184 -15.03 -2.11 16.16
C LYS A 184 -13.78 -1.28 15.89
N GLN A 185 -13.50 -0.31 16.77
CA GLN A 185 -12.31 0.54 16.67
C GLN A 185 -11.05 -0.31 16.65
N LYS A 186 -10.12 0.01 15.74
CA LYS A 186 -8.91 -0.78 15.53
C LYS A 186 -7.98 -0.71 16.74
N GLU A 187 -7.89 0.47 17.34
CA GLU A 187 -7.03 0.78 18.47
C GLU A 187 -7.46 -0.02 19.70
N LEU A 188 -8.77 -0.15 19.93
CA LEU A 188 -9.32 -0.97 21.01
C LEU A 188 -9.02 -2.46 20.79
N GLN A 189 -9.18 -2.96 19.56
CA GLN A 189 -8.88 -4.35 19.25
C GLN A 189 -7.39 -4.66 19.36
N LEU A 190 -6.51 -3.73 18.94
CA LEU A 190 -5.07 -3.85 19.13
C LEU A 190 -4.72 -3.92 20.61
N TYR A 191 -5.25 -3.00 21.43
CA TYR A 191 -5.02 -3.01 22.86
C TYR A 191 -5.43 -4.35 23.50
N GLN A 192 -6.61 -4.86 23.15
CA GLN A 192 -7.09 -6.16 23.65
C GLN A 192 -6.23 -7.33 23.18
N PHE A 193 -5.78 -7.29 21.92
CA PHE A 193 -4.86 -8.28 21.37
C PHE A 193 -3.55 -8.29 22.17
N GLU A 194 -2.91 -7.13 22.36
CA GLU A 194 -1.65 -7.02 23.10
C GLU A 194 -1.78 -7.52 24.55
N GLN A 195 -2.88 -7.16 25.24
CA GLN A 195 -3.14 -7.66 26.60
C GLN A 195 -3.31 -9.18 26.63
N ALA A 196 -4.12 -9.73 25.73
CA ALA A 196 -4.38 -11.17 25.68
C ALA A 196 -3.09 -11.95 25.38
N ILE A 197 -2.35 -11.56 24.34
CA ILE A 197 -1.09 -12.24 23.98
C ILE A 197 -0.09 -12.18 25.13
N ARG A 198 0.07 -11.01 25.77
CA ARG A 198 0.97 -10.86 26.92
C ARG A 198 0.56 -11.78 28.07
N GLN A 199 -0.73 -11.88 28.37
CA GLN A 199 -1.24 -12.74 29.43
C GLN A 199 -0.91 -14.22 29.15
N PHE A 200 -1.22 -14.72 27.95
CA PHE A 200 -0.93 -16.12 27.58
C PHE A 200 0.56 -16.44 27.60
N GLN A 201 1.41 -15.50 27.19
CA GLN A 201 2.86 -15.65 27.27
C GLN A 201 3.38 -15.74 28.72
N ILE A 202 2.79 -14.98 29.65
CA ILE A 202 3.17 -15.01 31.07
C ILE A 202 2.66 -16.28 31.76
N GLU A 203 1.41 -16.67 31.49
CA GLU A 203 0.77 -17.83 32.11
C GLU A 203 1.21 -19.16 31.50
N GLY A 204 1.84 -19.14 30.32
CA GLY A 204 2.24 -20.34 29.60
C GLY A 204 1.06 -21.20 29.15
N THR A 205 -0.13 -20.60 29.02
CA THR A 205 -1.36 -21.30 28.66
C THR A 205 -1.54 -21.27 27.14
N ALA A 206 -1.64 -22.45 26.53
CA ALA A 206 -1.94 -22.59 25.11
C ALA A 206 -3.41 -22.24 24.84
N PHE A 207 -3.71 -21.65 23.69
CA PHE A 207 -5.07 -21.43 23.22
C PHE A 207 -5.18 -21.87 21.77
N SER A 208 -6.39 -22.09 21.27
CA SER A 208 -6.66 -22.41 19.87
C SER A 208 -7.22 -21.20 19.11
N SER A 209 -8.00 -20.34 19.77
CA SER A 209 -8.54 -19.13 19.13
C SER A 209 -8.91 -18.02 20.11
N ILE A 210 -8.86 -16.77 19.62
CA ILE A 210 -9.33 -15.59 20.36
C ILE A 210 -10.21 -14.74 19.43
N ASP A 211 -11.41 -14.40 19.92
CA ASP A 211 -12.37 -13.55 19.23
C ASP A 211 -12.44 -12.17 19.91
N PHE A 212 -11.90 -11.15 19.23
CA PHE A 212 -11.79 -9.76 19.69
C PHE A 212 -13.00 -8.90 19.31
N ARG A 213 -14.05 -9.47 18.71
CA ARG A 213 -15.22 -8.71 18.28
C ARG A 213 -16.07 -8.22 19.45
N PHE A 214 -16.00 -8.91 20.58
CA PHE A 214 -16.76 -8.61 21.79
C PHE A 214 -16.01 -7.66 22.71
N ASP A 215 -16.71 -7.01 23.65
CA ASP A 215 -16.07 -6.11 24.64
C ASP A 215 -15.04 -6.85 25.50
N LYS A 216 -15.32 -8.11 25.83
CA LYS A 216 -14.37 -9.03 26.44
C LYS A 216 -14.01 -10.11 25.43
N PRO A 217 -12.73 -10.26 25.06
CA PRO A 217 -12.32 -11.29 24.11
C PRO A 217 -12.76 -12.69 24.56
N VAL A 218 -13.25 -13.48 23.61
CA VAL A 218 -13.67 -14.88 23.87
C VAL A 218 -12.54 -15.80 23.44
N VAL A 219 -12.07 -16.62 24.37
CA VAL A 219 -10.92 -17.51 24.17
C VAL A 219 -11.42 -18.95 24.08
N LYS A 220 -10.86 -19.72 23.15
CA LYS A 220 -10.97 -21.18 23.13
C LYS A 220 -9.60 -21.78 23.33
N PHE A 221 -9.55 -22.82 24.16
CA PHE A 221 -8.35 -23.60 24.45
C PHE A 221 -8.22 -24.78 23.48
#